data_AF-A0A7Y5M6U9-F1
#
_entry.id   AF-A0A7Y5M6U9-F1
#
_cell.length_a   1.000
_cell.length_b   1.000
_cell.length_c   1.000
_cell.angle_alpha   90.00
_cell.angle_beta   90.00
_cell.angle_gamma   90.00
#
_symmetry.space_group_name_H-M   'P 1'
#
loop_
_entity.id
_entity.type
_entity.pdbx_description
1 polymer ?
#
loop_
_entity_poly.entity_id
_entity_poly.type
_entity_poly.pdbx_seq_one_letter_code
_entity_poly.pdbx_strand_id
1 'polypeptide(L)'
;MSLIRYGLTCATSIAALAFGPAALAQTAYAYSVALTVASPTGSSAAAAAKVKTLPLGLKFSPCEATTLDQFAFTIKFDAGKLGTTTPATPETRQNAYLIFHKDGTAYFPLVRQPLTNSSNAFFKAYTSPADIAKTDAYTAAANNLGGLQTEVILGGNLTVQGLDSGVWLITAIIAPEDTVNFNDPSTWSAWDTTAFMLRKPWRGPTASICQ
;
A
#
# COMPACT_ATOMS: atom_id res chain seq x y z
N MET A 1 60.30 67.98 26.14
CA MET A 1 60.76 66.94 25.19
C MET A 1 59.66 65.92 25.03
N SER A 2 59.41 65.55 23.77
CA SER A 2 58.41 64.60 23.27
C SER A 2 58.70 63.14 23.66
N LEU A 3 57.66 62.29 23.71
CA LEU A 3 57.56 60.90 23.17
C LEU A 3 56.27 60.22 23.74
N ILE A 4 55.16 60.18 23.01
CA ILE A 4 54.62 59.10 22.13
C ILE A 4 54.04 57.85 22.84
N ARG A 5 52.69 57.77 22.77
CA ARG A 5 51.71 56.65 22.61
C ARG A 5 52.17 55.18 22.71
N TYR A 6 51.33 54.32 23.30
CA TYR A 6 50.53 53.27 22.60
C TYR A 6 49.45 52.70 23.53
N GLY A 7 48.21 52.63 23.05
CA GLY A 7 47.07 52.03 23.74
C GLY A 7 46.83 50.58 23.31
N LEU A 8 46.08 49.84 24.13
CA LEU A 8 45.44 48.58 23.73
C LEU A 8 44.09 48.47 24.44
N THR A 9 43.02 48.90 23.76
CA THR A 9 41.63 48.66 24.14
C THR A 9 41.25 47.24 23.72
N CYS A 10 40.99 46.36 24.69
CA CYS A 10 40.47 45.01 24.46
C CYS A 10 38.96 45.12 24.19
N ALA A 11 38.57 45.12 22.92
CA ALA A 11 37.17 45.06 22.51
C ALA A 11 36.68 43.61 22.59
N THR A 12 35.86 43.30 23.58
CA THR A 12 35.09 42.05 23.64
C THR A 12 33.86 42.16 22.74
N SER A 13 33.95 41.56 21.56
CA SER A 13 32.82 41.39 20.64
C SER A 13 31.84 40.36 21.22
N ILE A 14 30.68 40.79 21.70
CA ILE A 14 29.56 39.91 22.06
C ILE A 14 28.88 39.50 20.74
N ALA A 15 29.13 38.27 20.29
CA ALA A 15 28.39 37.66 19.20
C ALA A 15 26.95 37.40 19.67
N ALA A 16 26.00 38.19 19.17
CA ALA A 16 24.57 37.92 19.34
C ALA A 16 24.21 36.66 18.53
N LEU A 17 24.04 35.53 19.23
CA LEU A 17 23.39 34.34 18.68
C LEU A 17 21.93 34.70 18.40
N ALA A 18 21.63 34.93 17.12
CA ALA A 18 20.26 34.99 16.64
C ALA A 18 19.63 33.61 16.84
N PHE A 19 18.81 33.46 17.88
CA PHE A 19 17.88 32.36 18.02
C PHE A 19 16.82 32.52 16.92
N GLY A 20 17.06 31.90 15.76
CA GLY A 20 15.99 31.64 14.81
C GLY A 20 14.91 30.79 15.49
N PRO A 21 13.61 30.97 15.15
CA PRO A 21 12.56 30.14 15.70
C PRO A 21 12.89 28.68 15.36
N ALA A 22 13.05 27.85 16.40
CA ALA A 22 13.07 26.41 16.23
C ALA A 22 11.75 26.04 15.53
N ALA A 23 11.84 25.63 14.27
CA ALA A 23 10.73 24.98 13.60
C ALA A 23 10.32 23.82 14.50
N LEU A 24 9.12 23.90 15.08
CA LEU A 24 8.54 22.78 15.80
C LEU A 24 8.58 21.60 14.84
N ALA A 25 9.37 20.59 15.17
CA ALA A 25 9.46 19.36 14.40
C ALA A 25 8.04 18.80 14.30
N GLN A 26 7.42 19.00 13.15
CA GLN A 26 6.13 18.42 12.87
C GLN A 26 6.32 16.91 12.92
N THR A 27 5.70 16.25 13.89
CA THR A 27 5.74 14.80 13.98
C THR A 27 5.21 14.24 12.65
N ALA A 28 6.03 13.43 11.98
CA ALA A 28 5.63 12.76 10.75
C ALA A 28 4.28 12.06 10.97
N TYR A 29 3.39 12.16 10.00
CA TYR A 29 2.06 11.57 10.08
C TYR A 29 2.17 10.05 10.25
N ALA A 30 1.38 9.46 11.16
CA ALA A 30 1.37 8.02 11.40
C ALA A 30 0.44 7.33 10.40
N TYR A 31 0.95 7.03 9.21
CA TYR A 31 0.22 6.26 8.20
C TYR A 31 -0.01 4.82 8.68
N SER A 32 -1.11 4.21 8.24
CA SER A 32 -1.39 2.81 8.54
C SER A 32 -2.14 2.13 7.42
N VAL A 33 -1.94 0.82 7.27
CA VAL A 33 -2.71 -0.02 6.36
C VAL A 33 -2.77 -1.44 6.90
N ALA A 34 -3.89 -2.11 6.67
CA ALA A 34 -4.12 -3.50 7.00
C ALA A 34 -4.96 -4.16 5.90
N LEU A 35 -4.57 -5.36 5.51
CA LEU A 35 -5.28 -6.21 4.55
C LEU A 35 -5.86 -7.43 5.26
N THR A 36 -7.03 -7.85 4.79
CA THR A 36 -7.62 -9.11 5.20
C THR A 36 -8.23 -9.84 4.02
N VAL A 37 -8.11 -11.16 4.03
CA VAL A 37 -8.70 -12.06 3.04
C VAL A 37 -9.69 -12.97 3.74
N ALA A 38 -10.92 -12.98 3.25
CA ALA A 38 -11.98 -13.84 3.74
C ALA A 38 -12.48 -14.78 2.63
N SER A 39 -12.99 -15.93 3.06
CA SER A 39 -13.68 -16.90 2.19
C SER A 39 -15.17 -16.78 2.50
N PRO A 40 -15.98 -16.10 1.66
CA PRO A 40 -17.40 -15.90 1.92
C PRO A 40 -18.15 -17.21 2.12
N THR A 41 -19.14 -17.22 3.02
CA THR A 41 -19.95 -18.41 3.27
C THR A 41 -20.62 -18.90 1.99
N GLY A 42 -20.50 -20.19 1.71
CA GLY A 42 -21.05 -20.81 0.50
C GLY A 42 -20.13 -20.79 -0.73
N SER A 43 -18.97 -20.11 -0.66
CA SER A 43 -17.98 -20.19 -1.73
C SER A 43 -17.21 -21.52 -1.72
N SER A 44 -16.61 -21.87 -2.85
CA SER A 44 -15.74 -23.04 -2.96
C SER A 44 -14.51 -22.93 -2.06
N ALA A 45 -13.98 -21.71 -1.87
CA ALA A 45 -12.94 -21.43 -0.87
C ALA A 45 -13.40 -21.72 0.58
N ALA A 46 -14.64 -21.40 0.94
CA ALA A 46 -15.18 -21.71 2.26
C ALA A 46 -15.40 -23.22 2.47
N ALA A 47 -15.77 -23.95 1.43
CA ALA A 47 -15.84 -25.41 1.47
C ALA A 47 -14.43 -26.02 1.62
N ALA A 48 -13.46 -25.53 0.87
CA ALA A 48 -12.08 -25.99 0.91
C ALA A 48 -11.41 -25.75 2.27
N ALA A 49 -11.75 -24.66 2.97
CA ALA A 49 -11.27 -24.38 4.33
C ALA A 49 -11.63 -25.48 5.35
N LYS A 50 -12.63 -26.34 5.07
CA LYS A 50 -13.02 -27.47 5.92
C LYS A 50 -12.26 -28.76 5.61
N VAL A 51 -11.50 -28.80 4.52
CA VAL A 51 -10.77 -29.98 4.06
C VAL A 51 -9.44 -30.06 4.81
N LYS A 52 -9.31 -31.06 5.69
CA LYS A 52 -8.13 -31.23 6.57
C LYS A 52 -6.81 -31.51 5.84
N THR A 53 -6.87 -31.90 4.57
CA THR A 53 -5.68 -32.15 3.74
C THR A 53 -5.15 -30.88 3.06
N LEU A 54 -5.83 -29.75 3.21
CA LEU A 54 -5.42 -28.46 2.65
C LEU A 54 -4.78 -27.56 3.72
N PRO A 55 -3.98 -26.56 3.31
CA PRO A 55 -3.36 -25.63 4.25
C PRO A 55 -4.39 -24.89 5.11
N LEU A 56 -4.24 -24.98 6.43
CA LEU A 56 -5.14 -24.32 7.39
C LEU A 56 -4.77 -22.85 7.66
N GLY A 57 -3.49 -22.50 7.50
CA GLY A 57 -2.96 -21.16 7.79
C GLY A 57 -3.10 -20.15 6.65
N LEU A 58 -3.53 -20.58 5.47
CA LEU A 58 -3.67 -19.74 4.28
C LEU A 58 -5.07 -19.88 3.69
N LYS A 59 -5.64 -18.78 3.20
CA LYS A 59 -6.91 -18.84 2.49
C LYS A 59 -6.70 -19.53 1.15
N PHE A 60 -7.47 -20.59 0.91
CA PHE A 60 -7.33 -21.46 -0.24
C PHE A 60 -8.58 -21.39 -1.11
N SER A 61 -8.37 -21.31 -2.41
CA SER A 61 -9.38 -21.29 -3.46
C SER A 61 -9.07 -22.44 -4.42
N PRO A 62 -10.01 -23.35 -4.72
CA PRO A 62 -9.75 -24.50 -5.61
C PRO A 62 -9.69 -24.12 -7.11
N CYS A 63 -10.01 -22.87 -7.47
CA CYS A 63 -10.19 -22.38 -8.83
C CYS A 63 -11.33 -23.08 -9.59
N GLU A 64 -12.48 -23.26 -8.93
CA GLU A 64 -13.64 -23.92 -9.53
C GLU A 64 -14.54 -22.94 -10.27
N ALA A 65 -14.49 -22.97 -11.60
CA ALA A 65 -15.31 -22.16 -12.50
C ALA A 65 -16.83 -22.27 -12.26
N THR A 66 -17.28 -23.45 -11.85
CA THR A 66 -18.71 -23.79 -11.73
C THR A 66 -19.33 -23.40 -10.40
N THR A 67 -18.50 -23.27 -9.36
CA THR A 67 -18.90 -22.85 -8.01
C THR A 67 -18.11 -21.61 -7.65
N LEU A 68 -18.64 -20.45 -8.05
CA LEU A 68 -18.18 -19.10 -7.73
C LEU A 68 -17.03 -19.09 -6.72
N ASP A 69 -15.80 -19.14 -7.24
CA ASP A 69 -14.62 -19.08 -6.41
C ASP A 69 -14.42 -17.64 -5.97
N GLN A 70 -14.74 -17.39 -4.71
CA GLN A 70 -14.82 -16.05 -4.17
C GLN A 70 -13.85 -15.94 -3.01
N PHE A 71 -12.94 -14.98 -3.14
CA PHE A 71 -12.31 -14.33 -2.01
C PHE A 71 -12.90 -12.94 -1.85
N ALA A 72 -13.08 -12.54 -0.60
CA ALA A 72 -13.36 -11.17 -0.23
C ALA A 72 -12.08 -10.52 0.30
N PHE A 73 -11.63 -9.47 -0.36
CA PHE A 73 -10.46 -8.69 0.05
C PHE A 73 -10.92 -7.40 0.69
N THR A 74 -10.51 -7.13 1.92
CA THR A 74 -10.82 -5.89 2.63
C THR A 74 -9.52 -5.15 2.96
N ILE A 75 -9.50 -3.86 2.67
CA ILE A 75 -8.44 -2.94 3.09
C ILE A 75 -8.97 -2.02 4.18
N LYS A 76 -8.15 -1.76 5.17
CA LYS A 76 -8.34 -0.69 6.15
C LYS A 76 -7.09 0.16 6.14
N PHE A 77 -7.21 1.46 5.84
CA PHE A 77 -6.03 2.31 5.69
C PHE A 77 -6.29 3.74 6.17
N ASP A 78 -5.22 4.38 6.64
CA ASP A 78 -5.15 5.82 6.89
C ASP A 78 -3.97 6.38 6.08
N ALA A 79 -4.31 7.04 4.98
CA ALA A 79 -3.36 7.56 4.01
C ALA A 79 -3.19 9.09 4.13
N GLY A 80 -3.36 9.65 5.32
CA GLY A 80 -3.14 11.07 5.61
C GLY A 80 -4.43 11.85 5.85
N LYS A 81 -4.31 13.15 6.14
CA LYS A 81 -5.45 14.05 6.38
C LYS A 81 -5.49 15.18 5.37
N LEU A 82 -6.71 15.66 5.13
CA LEU A 82 -6.95 16.96 4.50
C LEU A 82 -6.27 18.05 5.33
N GLY A 83 -5.58 18.96 4.64
CA GLY A 83 -5.12 20.18 5.29
C GLY A 83 -6.33 21.01 5.75
N THR A 84 -6.24 21.57 6.94
CA THR A 84 -7.25 22.51 7.48
C THR A 84 -6.71 23.92 7.47
N THR A 85 -7.57 24.91 7.29
CA THR A 85 -7.17 26.33 7.35
C THR A 85 -7.24 26.89 8.77
N THR A 86 -8.02 26.30 9.68
CA THR A 86 -8.19 26.77 11.07
C THR A 86 -8.40 25.62 12.05
N PRO A 87 -7.43 25.31 12.95
CA PRO A 87 -6.04 25.73 12.88
C PRO A 87 -5.37 25.25 11.59
N ALA A 88 -4.34 25.95 11.11
CA ALA A 88 -3.61 25.56 9.91
C ALA A 88 -2.92 24.21 10.13
N THR A 89 -3.36 23.17 9.42
CA THR A 89 -2.67 21.88 9.39
C THR A 89 -2.27 21.57 7.95
N PRO A 90 -1.02 21.14 7.72
CA PRO A 90 -0.59 20.80 6.38
C PRO A 90 -1.28 19.54 5.89
N GLU A 91 -1.48 19.48 4.58
CA GLU A 91 -1.99 18.29 3.92
C GLU A 91 -0.96 17.17 3.98
N THR A 92 -1.40 15.97 4.34
CA THR A 92 -0.54 14.78 4.45
C THR A 92 -1.03 13.63 3.58
N ARG A 93 -2.02 13.86 2.70
CA ARG A 93 -2.59 12.78 1.89
C ARG A 93 -1.54 12.19 0.95
N GLN A 94 -1.50 10.87 0.92
CA GLN A 94 -0.66 10.07 0.04
C GLN A 94 -1.50 9.12 -0.81
N ASN A 95 -0.86 8.51 -1.80
CA ASN A 95 -1.48 7.48 -2.63
C ASN A 95 -1.59 6.18 -1.83
N ALA A 96 -2.69 5.47 -2.06
CA ALA A 96 -2.85 4.07 -1.67
C ALA A 96 -2.72 3.20 -2.91
N TYR A 97 -1.84 2.21 -2.86
CA TYR A 97 -1.62 1.22 -3.91
C TYR A 97 -2.08 -0.14 -3.43
N LEU A 98 -2.61 -0.94 -4.35
CA LEU A 98 -2.99 -2.33 -4.08
C LEU A 98 -2.50 -3.20 -5.22
N ILE A 99 -1.61 -4.16 -4.92
CA ILE A 99 -0.94 -4.96 -5.93
C ILE A 99 -1.15 -6.43 -5.59
N PHE A 100 -1.80 -7.15 -6.51
CA PHE A 100 -1.90 -8.61 -6.47
C PHE A 100 -0.72 -9.17 -7.23
N HIS A 101 0.03 -10.10 -6.66
CA HIS A 101 1.23 -10.57 -7.31
C HIS A 101 1.61 -11.99 -6.93
N LYS A 102 2.43 -12.55 -7.80
CA LYS A 102 3.17 -13.78 -7.58
C LYS A 102 4.61 -13.47 -7.92
N ASP A 103 5.44 -13.36 -6.88
CA ASP A 103 6.83 -12.93 -7.00
C ASP A 103 7.56 -13.67 -8.12
N GLY A 104 8.29 -12.89 -8.92
CA GLY A 104 9.05 -13.39 -10.07
C GLY A 104 8.21 -13.85 -11.27
N THR A 105 6.88 -13.72 -11.23
CA THR A 105 5.99 -14.10 -12.34
C THR A 105 5.19 -12.91 -12.87
N ALA A 106 4.37 -12.29 -12.03
CA ALA A 106 3.45 -11.25 -12.47
C ALA A 106 2.97 -10.36 -11.31
N TYR A 107 2.71 -9.10 -11.63
CA TYR A 107 2.22 -8.07 -10.73
C TYR A 107 1.00 -7.41 -11.35
N PHE A 108 -0.06 -7.29 -10.57
CA PHE A 108 -1.36 -6.77 -10.98
C PHE A 108 -1.82 -5.66 -10.03
N PRO A 109 -1.35 -4.41 -10.23
CA PRO A 109 -1.93 -3.26 -9.56
C PRO A 109 -3.42 -3.15 -9.89
N LEU A 110 -4.23 -2.99 -8.85
CA LEU A 110 -5.64 -2.61 -8.99
C LEU A 110 -5.72 -1.09 -9.00
N VAL A 111 -6.05 -0.53 -10.16
CA VAL A 111 -6.18 0.91 -10.36
C VAL A 111 -7.65 1.30 -10.24
N ARG A 112 -7.96 2.37 -9.50
CA ARG A 112 -9.32 2.92 -9.40
C ARG A 112 -9.28 4.44 -9.43
N GLN A 113 -9.70 5.03 -10.56
CA GLN A 113 -9.77 6.47 -10.74
C GLN A 113 -10.96 6.91 -11.61
N PRO A 114 -11.78 7.88 -11.16
CA PRO A 114 -11.91 8.44 -9.80
C PRO A 114 -12.66 7.52 -8.82
N LEU A 115 -12.59 7.79 -7.51
CA LEU A 115 -13.30 7.00 -6.48
C LEU A 115 -14.84 6.98 -6.65
N THR A 116 -15.39 7.98 -7.32
CA THR A 116 -16.83 8.22 -7.48
C THR A 116 -17.52 7.30 -8.47
N ASN A 117 -16.77 6.49 -9.24
CA ASN A 117 -17.35 5.44 -10.07
C ASN A 117 -16.68 4.08 -9.80
N SER A 118 -17.43 3.17 -9.15
CA SER A 118 -17.00 1.79 -8.93
C SER A 118 -16.78 0.99 -10.22
N SER A 119 -17.27 1.49 -11.36
CA SER A 119 -17.12 0.86 -12.68
C SER A 119 -15.74 1.04 -13.33
N ASN A 120 -14.84 1.82 -12.72
CA ASN A 120 -13.51 2.13 -13.27
C ASN A 120 -12.35 1.40 -12.57
N ALA A 121 -12.63 0.43 -11.71
CA ALA A 121 -11.58 -0.39 -11.13
C ALA A 121 -11.11 -1.43 -12.16
N PHE A 122 -9.82 -1.47 -12.48
CA PHE A 122 -9.26 -2.46 -13.39
C PHE A 122 -7.84 -2.86 -12.99
N PHE A 123 -7.46 -4.07 -13.39
CA PHE A 123 -6.10 -4.56 -13.21
C PHE A 123 -5.24 -4.16 -14.40
N LYS A 124 -4.03 -3.66 -14.10
CA LYS A 124 -2.95 -3.59 -15.08
C LYS A 124 -1.97 -4.73 -14.84
N ALA A 125 -1.28 -5.20 -15.87
CA ALA A 125 -0.35 -6.32 -15.75
C ALA A 125 1.09 -5.85 -15.97
N TYR A 126 1.98 -6.28 -15.08
CA TYR A 126 3.42 -6.02 -15.11
C TYR A 126 4.19 -7.31 -14.85
N THR A 127 5.39 -7.41 -15.41
CA THR A 127 6.33 -8.53 -15.18
C THR A 127 7.37 -8.22 -14.11
N SER A 128 7.55 -6.94 -13.79
CA SER A 128 8.48 -6.43 -12.78
C SER A 128 7.79 -5.35 -11.95
N PRO A 129 8.03 -5.31 -10.63
CA PRO A 129 7.47 -4.25 -9.80
C PRO A 129 8.15 -2.89 -10.11
N ALA A 130 9.37 -2.89 -10.68
CA ALA A 130 10.05 -1.66 -11.10
C ALA A 130 9.28 -0.89 -12.19
N ASP A 131 8.50 -1.60 -13.00
CA ASP A 131 7.81 -1.04 -14.16
C ASP A 131 6.41 -0.51 -13.83
N ILE A 132 5.91 -0.78 -12.62
CA ILE A 132 4.60 -0.32 -12.18
C ILE A 132 4.60 1.22 -12.17
N ALA A 133 3.64 1.81 -12.90
CA ALA A 133 3.55 3.26 -12.97
C ALA A 133 3.13 3.84 -11.61
N LYS A 134 3.80 4.93 -11.19
CA LYS A 134 3.51 5.62 -9.93
C LYS A 134 2.07 6.16 -9.86
N THR A 135 1.45 6.39 -11.02
CA THR A 135 0.06 6.84 -11.17
C THR A 135 -0.97 5.71 -11.06
N ASP A 136 -0.54 4.44 -11.04
CA ASP A 136 -1.41 3.26 -10.93
C ASP A 136 -1.83 2.99 -9.47
N ALA A 137 -2.31 4.04 -8.83
CA ALA A 137 -2.83 4.01 -7.48
C ALA A 137 -4.23 3.37 -7.45
N TYR A 138 -4.47 2.58 -6.41
CA TYR A 138 -5.82 2.18 -6.03
C TYR A 138 -6.63 3.40 -5.58
N THR A 139 -5.99 4.33 -4.87
CA THR A 139 -6.58 5.63 -4.56
C THR A 139 -5.49 6.69 -4.63
N ALA A 140 -5.60 7.61 -5.58
CA ALA A 140 -4.70 8.76 -5.67
C ALA A 140 -4.93 9.73 -4.50
N ALA A 141 -3.87 10.41 -4.05
CA ALA A 141 -3.88 11.38 -2.95
C ALA A 141 -4.90 12.49 -3.17
N ALA A 142 -5.05 12.95 -4.42
CA ALA A 142 -6.05 13.96 -4.81
C ALA A 142 -7.50 13.49 -4.60
N ASN A 143 -7.75 12.19 -4.67
CA ASN A 143 -9.08 11.59 -4.51
C ASN A 143 -9.32 11.03 -3.10
N ASN A 144 -8.28 10.89 -2.30
CA ASN A 144 -8.36 10.35 -0.96
C ASN A 144 -9.14 11.31 -0.03
N LEU A 145 -10.14 10.78 0.69
CA LEU A 145 -10.98 11.56 1.61
C LEU A 145 -10.26 11.93 2.92
N GLY A 146 -9.10 11.31 3.18
CA GLY A 146 -8.32 11.45 4.40
C GLY A 146 -8.88 10.65 5.58
N GLY A 147 -8.07 10.55 6.63
CA GLY A 147 -8.39 9.77 7.83
C GLY A 147 -8.50 8.26 7.55
N LEU A 148 -9.08 7.55 8.51
CA LEU A 148 -9.24 6.10 8.46
C LEU A 148 -10.39 5.70 7.52
N GLN A 149 -10.07 4.89 6.53
CA GLN A 149 -11.00 4.31 5.56
C GLN A 149 -11.05 2.78 5.73
N THR A 150 -12.19 2.18 5.41
CA THR A 150 -12.35 0.71 5.37
C THR A 150 -13.22 0.35 4.19
N GLU A 151 -12.68 -0.49 3.31
CA GLU A 151 -13.32 -0.82 2.03
C GLU A 151 -13.17 -2.30 1.71
N VAL A 152 -14.26 -2.91 1.24
CA VAL A 152 -14.21 -4.23 0.59
C VAL A 152 -13.83 -4.00 -0.87
N ILE A 153 -12.60 -4.36 -1.22
CA ILE A 153 -12.00 -4.07 -2.53
C ILE A 153 -12.57 -4.96 -3.63
N LEU A 154 -12.72 -6.24 -3.31
CA LEU A 154 -13.32 -7.23 -4.17
C LEU A 154 -14.25 -8.04 -3.27
N GLY A 155 -15.54 -7.70 -3.28
CA GLY A 155 -16.57 -8.33 -2.45
C GLY A 155 -17.44 -9.33 -3.22
N GLY A 156 -17.01 -9.76 -4.41
CA GLY A 156 -17.80 -10.57 -5.32
C GLY A 156 -16.97 -11.61 -6.08
N ASN A 157 -17.51 -12.11 -7.18
CA ASN A 157 -16.87 -13.09 -8.07
C ASN A 157 -15.63 -12.52 -8.76
N LEU A 158 -14.48 -12.53 -8.09
CA LEU A 158 -13.22 -12.38 -8.79
C LEU A 158 -12.95 -13.69 -9.55
N THR A 159 -13.13 -13.67 -10.87
CA THR A 159 -12.69 -14.81 -11.67
C THR A 159 -11.17 -14.92 -11.57
N VAL A 160 -10.71 -16.01 -10.97
CA VAL A 160 -9.29 -16.36 -10.90
C VAL A 160 -8.88 -17.27 -12.06
N GLN A 161 -9.76 -17.45 -13.05
CA GLN A 161 -9.48 -18.24 -14.25
C GLN A 161 -8.33 -17.63 -15.05
N GLY A 162 -7.50 -18.50 -15.63
CA GLY A 162 -6.31 -18.11 -16.36
C GLY A 162 -5.13 -17.70 -15.47
N LEU A 163 -5.34 -17.49 -14.16
CA LEU A 163 -4.23 -17.24 -13.24
C LEU A 163 -3.45 -18.51 -12.96
N ASP A 164 -2.15 -18.35 -12.82
CA ASP A 164 -1.25 -19.40 -12.37
C ASP A 164 -1.67 -19.97 -11.01
N SER A 165 -1.56 -21.28 -10.86
CA SER A 165 -1.68 -21.93 -9.55
C SER A 165 -0.49 -21.60 -8.65
N GLY A 166 -0.73 -21.61 -7.33
CA GLY A 166 0.30 -21.44 -6.30
C GLY A 166 -0.09 -20.44 -5.22
N VAL A 167 0.92 -19.99 -4.47
CA VAL A 167 0.79 -18.90 -3.50
C VAL A 167 0.81 -17.57 -4.23
N TRP A 168 -0.17 -16.74 -3.92
CA TRP A 168 -0.30 -15.37 -4.36
C TRP A 168 -0.27 -14.44 -3.15
N LEU A 169 0.14 -13.22 -3.40
CA LEU A 169 0.27 -12.17 -2.41
C LEU A 169 -0.60 -10.99 -2.85
N ILE A 170 -1.16 -10.30 -1.88
CA ILE A 170 -1.73 -8.97 -2.06
C ILE A 170 -0.96 -8.03 -1.13
N THR A 171 -0.37 -6.99 -1.69
CA THR A 171 0.36 -5.97 -0.95
C THR A 171 -0.36 -4.63 -1.09
N ALA A 172 -0.66 -3.99 0.04
CA ALA A 172 -1.16 -2.63 0.09
C ALA A 172 -0.04 -1.70 0.57
N ILE A 173 0.11 -0.56 -0.10
CA ILE A 173 1.18 0.40 0.17
C ILE A 173 0.57 1.78 0.26
N ILE A 174 0.94 2.53 1.29
CA ILE A 174 0.75 3.98 1.38
C ILE A 174 2.10 4.63 1.11
N ALA A 175 2.18 5.46 0.07
CA ALA A 175 3.42 6.14 -0.29
C ALA A 175 3.17 7.45 -1.05
N PRO A 176 4.10 8.43 -0.99
CA PRO A 176 4.07 9.58 -1.87
C PRO A 176 4.32 9.16 -3.33
N GLU A 177 3.56 9.72 -4.26
CA GLU A 177 3.69 9.40 -5.69
C GLU A 177 5.11 9.66 -6.22
N ASP A 178 5.70 10.80 -5.85
CA ASP A 178 6.99 11.24 -6.40
C ASP A 178 8.14 10.31 -6.02
N THR A 179 8.08 9.70 -4.84
CA THR A 179 9.19 8.94 -4.26
C THR A 179 8.96 7.44 -4.21
N VAL A 180 7.75 6.94 -4.47
CA VAL A 180 7.45 5.50 -4.36
C VAL A 180 8.34 4.69 -5.30
N ASN A 181 8.93 3.63 -4.75
CA ASN A 181 9.63 2.58 -5.48
C ASN A 181 9.08 1.23 -5.03
N PHE A 182 8.42 0.50 -5.93
CA PHE A 182 7.78 -0.78 -5.61
C PHE A 182 8.77 -1.93 -5.36
N ASN A 183 10.08 -1.71 -5.56
CA ASN A 183 11.13 -2.65 -5.14
C ASN A 183 11.71 -2.35 -3.76
N ASP A 184 11.42 -1.18 -3.21
CA ASP A 184 12.10 -0.69 -2.00
C ASP A 184 11.10 -0.26 -0.94
N PRO A 185 10.84 -1.15 0.06
CA PRO A 185 9.93 -0.84 1.16
C PRO A 185 10.31 0.38 1.99
N SER A 186 11.57 0.83 1.94
CA SER A 186 11.98 2.04 2.66
C SER A 186 11.37 3.32 2.09
N THR A 187 10.84 3.27 0.85
CA THR A 187 10.10 4.37 0.22
C THR A 187 8.63 4.42 0.61
N TRP A 188 8.14 3.45 1.40
CA TRP A 188 6.74 3.30 1.75
C TRP A 188 6.48 3.85 3.15
N SER A 189 5.43 4.65 3.30
CA SER A 189 5.05 5.23 4.58
C SER A 189 4.35 4.23 5.49
N ALA A 190 3.59 3.31 4.91
CA ALA A 190 3.01 2.15 5.58
C ALA A 190 2.72 1.07 4.54
N TRP A 191 2.77 -0.20 4.94
CA TRP A 191 2.43 -1.30 4.04
C TRP A 191 1.97 -2.52 4.83
N ASP A 192 1.21 -3.38 4.17
CA ASP A 192 0.83 -4.69 4.68
C ASP A 192 0.73 -5.68 3.51
N THR A 193 0.96 -6.96 3.79
CA THR A 193 0.90 -8.03 2.81
C THR A 193 0.16 -9.24 3.37
N THR A 194 -0.80 -9.77 2.63
CA THR A 194 -1.47 -11.04 2.95
C THR A 194 -1.29 -12.05 1.83
N ALA A 195 -1.09 -13.30 2.21
CA ALA A 195 -0.99 -14.42 1.28
C ALA A 195 -2.33 -15.16 1.13
N PHE A 196 -2.60 -15.62 -0.09
CA PHE A 196 -3.69 -16.54 -0.41
C PHE A 196 -3.20 -17.57 -1.43
N MET A 197 -3.95 -18.65 -1.60
CA MET A 197 -3.53 -19.77 -2.43
C MET A 197 -4.59 -20.10 -3.46
N LEU A 198 -4.14 -20.21 -4.72
CA LEU A 198 -4.92 -20.68 -5.84
C LEU A 198 -4.57 -22.13 -6.17
N ARG A 199 -5.59 -22.97 -6.19
CA ARG A 199 -5.61 -24.40 -6.54
C ARG A 199 -4.75 -25.34 -5.70
N LYS A 200 -3.42 -25.25 -5.71
CA LYS A 200 -2.58 -26.17 -4.92
C LYS A 200 -1.25 -25.52 -4.54
N PRO A 201 -0.70 -25.86 -3.38
CA PRO A 201 0.57 -25.29 -2.90
C PRO A 201 1.76 -25.63 -3.78
N TRP A 202 1.74 -26.79 -4.45
CA TRP A 202 2.87 -27.32 -5.23
C TRP A 202 2.53 -27.52 -6.72
N ARG A 203 3.43 -27.06 -7.59
CA ARG A 203 3.41 -27.45 -9.02
C ARG A 203 3.67 -28.96 -9.10
N GLY A 204 2.87 -29.69 -9.87
CA GLY A 204 2.85 -31.16 -10.00
C GLY A 204 1.96 -31.55 -11.20
N PRO A 205 1.67 -32.83 -11.47
CA PRO A 205 1.08 -33.29 -12.75
C PRO A 205 -0.32 -32.75 -13.11
N THR A 206 -0.96 -32.00 -12.22
CA THR A 206 -2.20 -31.23 -12.48
C THR A 206 -1.91 -29.88 -13.15
N ALA A 207 -2.90 -29.35 -13.88
CA ALA A 207 -2.79 -28.12 -14.67
C ALA A 207 -2.20 -26.93 -13.88
N SER A 208 -1.34 -26.16 -14.55
CA SER A 208 -0.56 -25.04 -14.00
C SER A 208 -1.35 -23.75 -13.83
N ILE A 209 -2.55 -23.69 -14.39
CA ILE A 209 -3.45 -22.52 -14.39
C ILE A 209 -4.83 -22.91 -13.84
N CYS A 210 -5.55 -21.92 -13.32
CA CYS A 210 -6.95 -22.01 -12.95
C CYS A 210 -7.81 -22.07 -14.22
N GLN A 211 -8.72 -23.05 -14.31
CA GLN A 211 -9.49 -23.36 -15.52
C GLN A 211 -10.90 -22.78 -15.48
#